data_AF-A0A228K8N3-F1
#
_entry.id   AF-A0A228K8N3-F1
#
_cell.length_a   1.000
_cell.length_b   1.000
_cell.length_c   1.000
_cell.angle_alpha   90.00
_cell.angle_beta   90.00
_cell.angle_gamma   90.00
#
_symmetry.space_group_name_H-M   'P 1'
#
loop_
_entity.id
_entity.type
_entity.pdbx_description
1 polymer ?
#
loop_
_entity_poly.entity_id
_entity_poly.type
_entity_poly.pdbx_seq_one_letter_code
_entity_poly.pdbx_strand_id
1 'polypeptide(L)'
;MSKEHIERAISIATSQSALAKAIGVTQQTISNWKEGGAIRPEHCSAIERFTGGAVTRPELRPNDWREIWPELVTDQASPVDASHSPRAAANA
;
A
#
# COMPACT_ATOMS: atom_id res chain seq x y z
N MET A 1 10.59 10.22 -2.42
CA MET A 1 9.99 9.38 -3.47
C MET A 1 10.87 8.18 -3.70
N SER A 2 10.37 7.01 -3.36
CA SER A 2 11.07 5.75 -3.49
C SER A 2 10.90 5.20 -4.90
N LYS A 3 11.70 5.73 -5.83
CA LYS A 3 11.82 5.22 -7.21
C LYS A 3 11.96 3.69 -7.23
N GLU A 4 12.66 3.16 -6.23
CA GLU A 4 12.85 1.74 -5.97
C GLU A 4 11.53 0.94 -5.92
N HIS A 5 10.51 1.44 -5.22
CA HIS A 5 9.21 0.76 -5.12
C HIS A 5 8.48 0.71 -6.46
N ILE A 6 8.59 1.76 -7.28
CA ILE A 6 8.02 1.76 -8.64
C ILE A 6 8.79 0.84 -9.57
N GLU A 7 10.12 0.83 -9.49
CA GLU A 7 10.94 -0.12 -10.26
C GLU A 7 10.65 -1.57 -9.88
N ARG A 8 10.44 -1.85 -8.59
CA ARG A 8 10.00 -3.17 -8.11
C ARG A 8 8.63 -3.55 -8.66
N ALA A 9 7.65 -2.63 -8.65
CA ALA A 9 6.34 -2.86 -9.27
C ALA A 9 6.45 -3.13 -10.78
N ILE A 10 7.32 -2.41 -11.49
CA ILE A 10 7.60 -2.62 -12.92
C ILE A 10 8.24 -4.00 -13.14
N SER A 11 9.16 -4.40 -12.28
CA SER A 11 9.81 -5.71 -12.36
C SER A 11 8.81 -6.86 -12.19
N ILE A 12 7.88 -6.75 -11.22
CA ILE A 12 6.78 -7.71 -11.04
C ILE A 12 5.87 -7.72 -12.29
N ALA A 13 5.58 -6.55 -12.85
CA ALA A 13 4.79 -6.43 -14.08
C ALA A 13 5.56 -6.84 -15.35
N THR A 14 6.83 -7.21 -15.26
CA THR A 14 7.78 -7.42 -16.38
C THR A 14 8.16 -6.14 -17.15
N SER A 15 7.26 -5.17 -17.34
CA SER A 15 7.55 -3.92 -18.04
C SER A 15 6.68 -2.74 -17.61
N GLN A 16 7.12 -1.51 -17.92
CA GLN A 16 6.35 -0.29 -17.65
C GLN A 16 5.00 -0.30 -18.36
N SER A 17 4.96 -0.75 -19.62
CA SER A 17 3.74 -0.82 -20.41
C SER A 17 2.77 -1.87 -19.88
N ALA A 18 3.27 -2.99 -19.34
CA ALA A 18 2.45 -4.01 -18.72
C ALA A 18 1.81 -3.50 -17.41
N LEU A 19 2.60 -2.85 -16.56
CA LEU A 19 2.08 -2.21 -15.34
C LEU A 19 1.02 -1.16 -15.70
N ALA A 20 1.31 -0.29 -16.67
CA ALA A 20 0.40 0.76 -17.12
C ALA A 20 -0.95 0.20 -17.58
N LYS A 21 -0.92 -0.85 -18.43
CA LYS A 21 -2.13 -1.54 -18.90
C LYS A 21 -2.90 -2.19 -17.75
N ALA A 22 -2.21 -2.81 -16.79
CA ALA A 22 -2.84 -3.50 -15.69
C ALA A 22 -3.59 -2.55 -14.73
N ILE A 23 -3.06 -1.35 -14.51
CA ILE A 23 -3.67 -0.34 -13.62
C ILE A 23 -4.47 0.74 -14.37
N GLY A 24 -4.60 0.62 -15.70
CA GLY A 24 -5.41 1.54 -16.52
C GLY A 24 -4.83 2.94 -16.71
N VAL A 25 -3.50 3.08 -16.71
CA VAL A 25 -2.81 4.36 -16.96
C VAL A 25 -1.94 4.30 -18.21
N THR A 26 -1.34 5.43 -18.60
CA THR A 26 -0.40 5.48 -19.73
C THR A 26 1.01 5.11 -19.28
N GLN A 27 1.84 4.59 -20.20
CA GLN A 27 3.25 4.31 -19.90
C GLN A 27 4.03 5.60 -19.55
N GLN A 28 3.66 6.75 -20.13
CA GLN A 28 4.19 8.06 -19.77
C GLN A 28 3.94 8.40 -18.30
N THR A 29 2.77 8.04 -17.77
CA THR A 29 2.42 8.23 -16.36
C THR A 29 3.38 7.44 -15.45
N ILE A 30 3.69 6.19 -15.81
CA ILE A 30 4.67 5.37 -15.08
C ILE A 30 6.07 6.01 -15.13
N SER A 31 6.48 6.49 -16.31
CA SER A 31 7.76 7.19 -16.47
C SER A 31 7.84 8.44 -15.59
N ASN A 32 6.78 9.24 -15.54
CA ASN A 32 6.69 10.42 -14.68
C ASN A 32 6.85 10.04 -13.19
N TRP A 33 6.23 8.96 -12.73
CA TRP A 33 6.41 8.47 -11.37
C TRP A 33 7.85 8.04 -11.09
N LYS A 34 8.50 7.42 -12.07
CA LYS A 34 9.92 7.05 -12.00
C LYS A 34 10.84 8.27 -11.90
N GLU A 35 10.46 9.40 -12.50
CA GLU A 35 11.23 10.65 -12.41
C GLU A 35 11.00 11.42 -11.10
N GLY A 36 10.00 11.02 -10.31
CA GLY A 36 9.68 11.64 -9.01
C GLY A 36 8.31 12.32 -8.97
N GLY A 37 7.48 12.13 -10.00
CA GLY A 37 6.11 12.62 -10.02
C GLY A 37 5.26 11.99 -8.91
N ALA A 38 4.38 12.79 -8.33
CA ALA A 38 3.46 12.32 -7.29
C ALA A 38 2.41 11.35 -7.85
N ILE A 39 2.21 10.24 -7.16
CA ILE A 39 1.23 9.21 -7.52
C ILE A 39 -0.09 9.53 -6.82
N ARG A 40 -1.21 9.56 -7.54
CA ARG A 40 -2.53 9.76 -6.92
C ARG A 40 -2.90 8.56 -6.03
N PRO A 41 -3.68 8.76 -4.96
CA PRO A 41 -4.10 7.69 -4.05
C PRO A 41 -4.76 6.49 -4.75
N GLU A 42 -5.57 6.78 -5.76
CA GLU A 42 -6.26 5.81 -6.60
C GLU A 42 -5.27 4.81 -7.25
N HIS A 43 -4.16 5.32 -7.80
CA HIS A 43 -3.15 4.51 -8.45
C HIS A 43 -2.27 3.73 -7.44
N CYS A 44 -2.00 4.29 -6.27
CA CYS A 44 -1.24 3.58 -5.23
C CYS A 44 -1.96 2.28 -4.83
N SER A 45 -3.28 2.37 -4.69
CA SER A 45 -4.15 1.22 -4.39
C SER A 45 -4.15 0.18 -5.50
N ALA A 46 -4.14 0.63 -6.76
CA ALA A 46 -4.10 -0.26 -7.92
C ALA A 46 -2.76 -1.01 -8.02
N ILE A 47 -1.64 -0.31 -7.76
CA ILE A 47 -0.29 -0.90 -7.75
C ILE A 47 -0.18 -1.95 -6.63
N GLU A 48 -0.64 -1.63 -5.43
CA GLU A 48 -0.61 -2.55 -4.28
C GLU A 48 -1.39 -3.84 -4.56
N ARG A 49 -2.59 -3.72 -5.13
CA ARG A 49 -3.40 -4.87 -5.56
C ARG A 49 -2.73 -5.68 -6.65
N PHE A 50 -2.17 -5.02 -7.66
CA PHE A 50 -1.47 -5.68 -8.77
C PHE A 50 -0.24 -6.45 -8.30
N THR A 51 0.51 -5.86 -7.35
CA THR A 51 1.73 -6.46 -6.79
C THR A 51 1.46 -7.43 -5.65
N GLY A 52 0.20 -7.66 -5.27
CA GLY A 52 -0.17 -8.55 -4.17
C GLY A 52 0.39 -8.12 -2.82
N GLY A 53 0.57 -6.82 -2.60
CA GLY A 53 1.17 -6.27 -1.37
C GLY A 53 2.71 -6.27 -1.35
N ALA A 54 3.39 -6.63 -2.44
CA ALA A 54 4.85 -6.50 -2.53
C ALA A 54 5.34 -5.04 -2.61
N VAL A 55 4.43 -4.12 -2.93
CA VAL A 55 4.63 -2.67 -2.85
C VAL A 55 3.38 -2.06 -2.23
N THR A 56 3.52 -1.40 -1.09
CA THR A 56 2.39 -0.88 -0.32
C THR A 56 2.12 0.60 -0.57
N ARG A 57 0.90 1.06 -0.27
CA ARG A 57 0.54 2.50 -0.38
C ARG A 57 1.45 3.44 0.44
N PRO A 58 1.86 3.14 1.69
CA PRO A 58 2.79 3.97 2.47
C PRO A 58 4.18 4.06 1.84
N GLU A 59 4.66 2.96 1.25
CA GLU A 59 5.93 2.91 0.53
C GLU A 59 5.90 3.78 -0.73
N LEU A 60 4.77 3.84 -1.45
CA LEU A 60 4.61 4.69 -2.63
C LEU A 60 4.46 6.18 -2.28
N ARG A 61 3.90 6.51 -1.11
CA ARG A 61 3.65 7.89 -0.66
C ARG A 61 4.10 8.14 0.79
N PRO A 62 5.41 8.15 1.09
CA PRO A 62 5.89 8.25 2.47
C PRO A 62 5.55 9.58 3.19
N ASN A 63 5.27 10.66 2.45
CA ASN A 63 4.97 11.97 3.02
C ASN A 63 3.54 12.11 3.56
N ASP A 64 2.53 11.78 2.74
CA ASP A 64 1.13 12.11 3.05
C ASP A 64 0.24 10.88 3.23
N TRP A 65 0.78 9.65 3.20
CA TRP A 65 -0.02 8.44 3.31
C TRP A 65 -0.87 8.39 4.58
N ARG A 66 -0.40 8.96 5.69
CA ARG A 66 -1.11 8.98 6.97
C ARG A 66 -2.37 9.85 6.94
N GLU A 67 -2.37 10.90 6.12
CA GLU A 67 -3.53 11.78 5.95
C GLU A 67 -4.58 11.16 5.01
N ILE A 68 -4.11 10.37 4.04
CA ILE A 68 -4.97 9.73 3.03
C ILE A 68 -5.55 8.40 3.56
N TRP A 69 -4.74 7.62 4.27
CA TRP A 69 -5.09 6.31 4.83
C TRP A 69 -4.75 6.25 6.33
N PRO A 70 -5.46 7.00 7.18
CA PRO A 70 -5.25 6.98 8.62
C PRO A 70 -5.44 5.58 9.23
N GLU A 71 -6.26 4.73 8.62
CA GLU A 71 -6.50 3.35 9.07
C GLU A 71 -5.24 2.48 9.06
N LEU A 72 -4.28 2.75 8.16
CA LEU A 72 -3.01 2.01 8.09
C LEU A 72 -2.08 2.31 9.27
N VAL A 73 -2.27 3.46 9.94
CA VAL A 73 -1.51 3.81 11.14
C VAL A 73 -1.99 2.98 12.35
N THR A 74 -3.29 2.68 12.40
CA THR A 74 -3.91 1.95 13.50
C THR A 74 -3.67 0.45 13.41
N ASP A 75 -3.57 -0.14 12.21
CA ASP A 75 -3.34 -1.58 12.02
C ASP A 75 -1.99 -2.07 12.58
N GLN A 76 -0.99 -1.19 12.64
CA GLN A 76 0.32 -1.48 13.28
C GLN A 76 0.29 -1.39 14.81
N ALA A 77 -0.79 -0.85 15.39
CA ALA A 77 -1.05 -0.92 16.82
C ALA A 77 -2.03 -2.07 17.05
N SER A 78 -1.52 -3.28 17.24
CA SER A 78 -2.25 -4.32 17.95
C SER A 78 -2.25 -4.01 19.45
N PRO A 79 -3.37 -3.61 20.07
CA PRO A 79 -3.68 -4.02 21.42
C PRO A 79 -4.68 -5.17 21.31
N VAL A 80 -4.18 -6.38 21.04
CA VAL A 80 -4.95 -7.61 21.32
C VAL A 80 -4.44 -8.19 22.63
N ASP A 81 -4.53 -7.39 23.70
CA ASP A 81 -4.77 -7.94 25.02
C ASP A 81 -6.18 -8.55 24.99
N ALA A 82 -6.26 -9.81 24.56
CA ALA A 82 -7.46 -10.62 24.60
C ALA A 82 -7.66 -11.23 26.01
N SER A 83 -7.42 -10.45 27.08
CA SER A 83 -7.72 -10.85 28.45
C SER A 83 -9.03 -10.20 28.92
N HIS A 84 -10.12 -10.47 28.19
CA HIS A 84 -11.47 -10.38 28.73
C HIS A 84 -12.13 -11.74 28.64
N SER A 85 -11.94 -12.54 29.68
CA SER A 85 -12.89 -13.59 30.04
C SER A 85 -13.31 -13.37 31.48
N PRO A 86 -14.56 -12.93 31.76
CA PRO A 86 -15.08 -12.97 33.12
C PRO A 86 -15.31 -14.45 33.46
N ARG A 87 -14.41 -15.05 34.24
CA ARG A 87 -14.63 -16.41 34.74
C ARG A 87 -15.84 -16.38 35.69
N ALA A 88 -16.88 -17.06 35.24
CA ALA A 88 -18.19 -17.16 35.84
C ALA A 88 -18.16 -17.55 37.33
N ALA A 89 -19.14 -17.01 38.03
CA ALA A 89 -19.45 -17.27 39.42
C ALA A 89 -19.85 -18.73 39.70
N ALA A 90 -19.70 -19.06 40.99
CA ALA A 90 -20.52 -19.99 41.79
C ALA A 90 -20.42 -21.49 41.49
N ASN A 91 -19.74 -22.21 42.39
CA ASN A 91 -20.29 -23.40 43.05
C ASN A 91 -19.51 -23.63 44.36
N ALA A 92 -20.17 -23.31 45.48
CA ALA A 92 -19.81 -23.69 46.84
C ALA A 92 -21.11 -23.93 47.61
#